data_AF-A0A1E4F0P4-F1
#
_entry.id   AF-A0A1E4F0P4-F1
#
_cell.length_a   1.000
_cell.length_b   1.000
_cell.length_c   1.000
_cell.angle_alpha   90.00
_cell.angle_beta   90.00
_cell.angle_gamma   90.00
#
_symmetry.space_group_name_H-M   'P 1'
#
loop_
_entity.id
_entity.type
_entity.pdbx_description
1 polymer ?
#
loop_
_entity_poly.entity_id
_entity_poly.type
_entity_poly.pdbx_seq_one_letter_code
_entity_poly.pdbx_strand_id
1 'polypeptide(L)'
;MDAPARLKWRKEAERYAAYPVGPIHADRLAWIAPNIGRYQSWKWVVRWEHWFAEAGIADSKQAAADQATEAWWRLVQTEIPRDVDLEACMIVARLLVRPVPNSLFTEDVEFLKKVMWTLNNVYRTEIVESVPAVRNFYEQLSAEFARRRRTGEILDQPDSGTNSSVSRRRRRR
;
A
#
# COMPACT_ATOMS: atom_id res chain seq x y z
N MET A 1 -21.62 0.31 -22.26
CA MET A 1 -20.25 0.80 -21.94
C MET A 1 -19.60 1.14 -23.26
N ASP A 2 -19.20 2.39 -23.45
CA ASP A 2 -18.43 2.79 -24.64
C ASP A 2 -17.09 2.05 -24.65
N ALA A 3 -16.65 1.63 -25.84
CA ALA A 3 -15.37 0.96 -25.99
C ALA A 3 -14.25 1.87 -25.44
N PRO A 4 -13.30 1.35 -24.64
CA PRO A 4 -12.21 2.15 -24.12
C PRO A 4 -11.45 2.85 -25.24
N ALA A 5 -11.28 4.18 -25.13
CA ALA A 5 -10.57 4.95 -26.13
C ALA A 5 -9.13 4.43 -26.28
N ARG A 6 -8.70 4.16 -27.52
CA ARG A 6 -7.35 3.66 -27.79
C ARG A 6 -6.28 4.61 -27.27
N LEU A 7 -5.24 4.05 -26.65
CA LEU A 7 -4.10 4.84 -26.20
C LEU A 7 -3.36 5.46 -27.38
N LYS A 8 -2.94 6.72 -27.22
CA LYS A 8 -2.20 7.47 -28.25
C LYS A 8 -0.71 7.16 -28.16
N TRP A 9 -0.27 6.15 -28.92
CA TRP A 9 1.13 5.70 -28.96
C TRP A 9 2.04 6.68 -29.71
N ARG A 10 3.20 6.95 -29.13
CA ARG A 10 4.32 7.71 -29.69
C ARG A 10 5.53 6.80 -29.80
N LYS A 11 6.24 6.86 -30.92
CA LYS A 11 7.48 6.11 -31.11
C LYS A 11 8.61 6.80 -30.34
N GLU A 12 9.26 6.09 -29.45
CA GLU A 12 10.50 6.48 -28.76
C GLU A 12 11.65 5.60 -29.29
N ALA A 13 12.89 5.83 -28.83
CA ALA A 13 14.08 5.16 -29.37
C ALA A 13 14.00 3.62 -29.31
N GLU A 14 13.56 3.07 -28.17
CA GLU A 14 13.57 1.62 -27.91
C GLU A 14 12.17 1.02 -27.71
N ARG A 15 11.13 1.86 -27.72
CA ARG A 15 9.76 1.47 -27.35
C ARG A 15 8.71 2.36 -28.01
N TYR A 16 7.46 1.96 -27.92
CA TYR A 16 6.32 2.85 -28.14
C TYR A 16 5.72 3.19 -26.78
N ALA A 17 5.56 4.47 -26.50
CA ALA A 17 5.03 4.97 -25.24
C ALA A 17 3.71 5.72 -25.48
N ALA A 18 2.75 5.58 -24.57
CA ALA A 18 1.55 6.37 -24.51
C ALA A 18 1.46 7.03 -23.14
N TYR A 19 1.07 8.31 -23.12
CA TYR A 19 0.90 9.13 -21.93
C TYR A 19 -0.59 9.49 -21.82
N PRO A 20 -1.43 8.66 -21.17
CA PRO A 20 -2.88 8.74 -21.29
C PRO A 20 -3.47 10.04 -20.72
N VAL A 21 -2.79 10.64 -19.74
CA VAL A 21 -3.17 11.93 -19.12
C VAL A 21 -2.34 13.10 -19.70
N GLY A 22 -1.52 12.84 -20.71
CA GLY A 22 -0.61 13.83 -21.31
C GLY A 22 0.84 13.71 -20.82
N PRO A 23 1.79 14.24 -21.61
CA PRO A 23 3.23 14.00 -21.42
C PRO A 23 3.83 14.65 -20.16
N ILE A 24 3.10 15.56 -19.52
CA ILE A 24 3.52 16.19 -18.24
C ILE A 24 3.49 15.17 -17.10
N HIS A 25 2.59 14.18 -17.18
CA HIS A 25 2.44 13.11 -16.19
C HIS A 25 3.24 11.88 -16.59
N ALA A 26 4.58 12.00 -16.56
CA ALA A 26 5.48 10.90 -16.90
C ALA A 26 5.36 9.69 -15.96
N ASP A 27 4.79 9.89 -14.77
CA ASP A 27 4.42 8.87 -13.79
C ASP A 27 3.27 7.97 -14.27
N ARG A 28 2.49 8.42 -15.28
CA ARG A 28 1.30 7.77 -15.85
C ARG A 28 1.58 7.33 -17.28
N LEU A 29 2.14 6.14 -17.41
CA LEU A 29 2.75 5.66 -18.64
C LEU A 29 2.23 4.28 -19.02
N ALA A 30 1.93 4.10 -20.30
CA ALA A 30 1.88 2.78 -20.92
C ALA A 30 3.00 2.67 -21.95
N TRP A 31 3.70 1.56 -22.04
CA TRP A 31 4.69 1.34 -23.08
C TRP A 31 4.68 -0.09 -23.60
N ILE A 32 5.06 -0.25 -24.86
CA ILE A 32 5.25 -1.54 -25.51
C ILE A 32 6.62 -1.58 -26.20
N ALA A 33 7.29 -2.72 -26.18
CA ALA A 33 8.59 -2.90 -26.82
C ALA A 33 8.74 -4.33 -27.36
N PRO A 34 9.56 -4.54 -28.42
CA PRO A 34 9.95 -5.88 -28.83
C PRO A 34 10.57 -6.65 -27.66
N ASN A 35 10.17 -7.90 -27.48
CA ASN A 35 10.74 -8.76 -26.46
C ASN A 35 12.03 -9.39 -26.96
N ILE A 36 13.17 -8.83 -26.56
CA ILE A 36 14.50 -9.31 -26.99
C ILE A 36 14.75 -10.77 -26.57
N GLY A 37 14.10 -11.25 -25.50
CA GLY A 37 14.26 -12.62 -24.99
C GLY A 37 13.36 -13.69 -25.64
N ARG A 38 12.38 -13.30 -26.47
CA ARG A 38 11.48 -14.25 -27.17
C ARG A 38 11.16 -13.71 -28.56
N TYR A 39 11.67 -14.42 -29.56
CA TYR A 39 11.50 -14.09 -30.97
C TYR A 39 10.02 -13.81 -31.30
N GLN A 40 9.77 -12.74 -32.04
CA GLN A 40 8.44 -12.30 -32.48
C GLN A 40 7.41 -11.96 -31.38
N SER A 41 7.80 -11.84 -30.10
CA SER A 41 6.87 -11.36 -29.06
C SER A 41 7.12 -9.92 -28.66
N TRP A 42 6.13 -9.30 -28.02
CA TRP A 42 6.14 -7.91 -27.57
C TRP A 42 5.83 -7.86 -26.08
N LYS A 43 6.62 -7.09 -25.34
CA LYS A 43 6.33 -6.75 -23.95
C LYS A 43 5.44 -5.53 -23.92
N TRP A 44 4.51 -5.50 -22.97
CA TRP A 44 3.75 -4.31 -22.64
C TRP A 44 3.79 -4.08 -21.13
N VAL A 45 3.71 -2.81 -20.74
CA VAL A 45 3.65 -2.37 -19.35
C VAL A 45 2.71 -1.18 -19.24
N VAL A 46 1.90 -1.16 -18.20
CA VAL A 46 1.12 0.00 -17.76
C VAL A 46 1.52 0.34 -16.33
N ARG A 47 1.75 1.62 -16.06
CA ARG A 47 2.17 2.09 -14.75
C ARG A 47 1.54 3.44 -14.43
N TRP A 48 1.02 3.52 -13.23
CA TRP A 48 0.81 4.78 -12.52
C TRP A 48 1.55 4.67 -11.19
N GLU A 49 2.61 5.46 -11.04
CA GLU A 49 3.44 5.45 -9.82
C GLU A 49 2.59 5.60 -8.55
N HIS A 50 2.90 4.79 -7.54
CA HIS A 50 2.13 4.67 -6.28
C HIS A 50 0.69 4.14 -6.37
N TRP A 51 0.21 3.77 -7.57
CA TRP A 51 -1.13 3.18 -7.72
C TRP A 51 -1.07 1.77 -8.30
N PHE A 52 -0.56 1.59 -9.51
CA PHE A 52 -0.48 0.26 -10.13
C PHE A 52 0.72 0.14 -11.08
N ALA A 53 1.20 -1.09 -11.21
CA ALA A 53 2.15 -1.49 -12.23
C ALA A 53 1.79 -2.89 -12.71
N GLU A 54 1.46 -3.03 -13.99
CA GLU A 54 1.13 -4.31 -14.60
C GLU A 54 1.90 -4.47 -15.91
N ALA A 55 2.30 -5.71 -16.20
CA ALA A 55 3.11 -6.04 -17.35
C ALA A 55 2.72 -7.39 -17.93
N GLY A 56 2.92 -7.55 -19.24
CA GLY A 56 2.64 -8.80 -19.92
C GLY A 56 3.43 -8.96 -21.21
N ILE A 57 3.20 -10.08 -21.89
CA ILE A 57 3.79 -10.44 -23.17
C ILE A 57 2.66 -10.79 -24.12
N ALA A 58 2.73 -10.29 -25.35
CA ALA A 58 1.80 -10.60 -26.42
C ALA A 58 2.55 -11.05 -27.68
N ASP A 59 1.86 -11.78 -28.56
CA ASP A 59 2.45 -12.37 -29.77
C ASP A 59 2.66 -11.36 -30.90
N SER A 60 2.13 -10.14 -30.76
CA SER A 60 2.29 -9.09 -31.76
C SER A 60 2.28 -7.70 -31.15
N LYS A 61 2.78 -6.72 -31.92
CA LYS A 61 2.75 -5.30 -31.55
C LYS A 61 1.33 -4.82 -31.29
N GLN A 62 0.38 -5.20 -32.15
CA GLN A 62 -1.01 -4.78 -32.04
C GLN A 62 -1.67 -5.41 -30.80
N ALA A 63 -1.45 -6.71 -30.57
CA ALA A 63 -1.95 -7.38 -29.38
C ALA A 63 -1.38 -6.77 -28.09
N ALA A 64 -0.09 -6.40 -28.07
CA ALA A 64 0.51 -5.71 -26.93
C ALA A 64 -0.12 -4.32 -26.68
N ALA A 65 -0.41 -3.58 -27.76
CA ALA A 65 -1.06 -2.27 -27.67
C ALA A 65 -2.51 -2.38 -27.16
N ASP A 66 -3.26 -3.38 -27.63
CA ASP A 66 -4.64 -3.62 -27.22
C ASP A 66 -4.69 -4.09 -25.75
N GLN A 67 -3.86 -5.06 -25.35
CA GLN A 67 -3.77 -5.52 -23.95
C GLN A 67 -3.35 -4.40 -22.99
N ALA A 68 -2.36 -3.57 -23.36
CA ALA A 68 -1.98 -2.41 -22.56
C ALA A 68 -3.12 -1.38 -22.44
N THR A 69 -3.88 -1.19 -23.52
CA THR A 69 -5.03 -0.27 -23.51
C THR A 69 -6.12 -0.79 -22.56
N GLU A 70 -6.47 -2.07 -22.65
CA GLU A 70 -7.45 -2.71 -21.78
C GLU A 70 -7.00 -2.68 -20.30
N ALA A 71 -5.74 -3.06 -20.03
CA ALA A 71 -5.18 -3.03 -18.69
C ALA A 71 -5.20 -1.63 -18.08
N TRP A 72 -4.82 -0.61 -18.86
CA TRP A 72 -4.87 0.78 -18.41
C TRP A 72 -6.27 1.19 -17.96
N TRP A 73 -7.28 0.98 -18.80
CA TRP A 73 -8.65 1.40 -18.48
C TRP A 73 -9.25 0.60 -17.34
N ARG A 74 -8.96 -0.70 -17.27
CA ARG A 74 -9.35 -1.54 -16.13
C ARG A 74 -8.76 -1.03 -14.83
N LEU A 75 -7.48 -0.66 -14.82
CA LEU A 75 -6.77 -0.22 -13.61
C LEU A 75 -7.15 1.22 -13.21
N VAL A 76 -7.30 2.14 -14.15
CA VAL A 76 -7.71 3.54 -13.85
C VAL A 76 -9.14 3.64 -13.31
N GLN A 77 -9.99 2.67 -13.61
CA GLN A 77 -11.34 2.59 -13.06
C GLN A 77 -11.37 2.01 -11.64
N THR A 78 -10.26 1.48 -11.13
CA THR A 78 -10.20 1.04 -9.73
C THR A 78 -10.23 2.23 -8.78
N GLU A 79 -10.75 2.06 -7.58
CA GLU A 79 -10.67 3.10 -6.56
C GLU A 79 -9.20 3.33 -6.17
N ILE A 80 -8.83 4.58 -5.92
CA ILE A 80 -7.47 4.94 -5.47
C ILE A 80 -7.24 4.25 -4.11
N PRO A 81 -6.21 3.40 -3.97
CA PRO A 81 -5.91 2.76 -2.69
C PRO A 81 -5.62 3.83 -1.63
N ARG A 82 -6.23 3.67 -0.46
CA ARG A 82 -5.95 4.52 0.69
C ARG A 82 -4.49 4.30 1.15
N ASP A 83 -3.72 5.38 1.28
CA ASP A 83 -2.36 5.32 1.84
C ASP A 83 -2.42 5.29 3.37
N VAL A 84 -2.70 4.09 3.90
CA VAL A 84 -2.83 3.82 5.34
C VAL A 84 -1.56 4.19 6.11
N ASP A 85 -0.39 3.97 5.51
CA ASP A 85 0.90 4.20 6.17
C ASP A 85 1.16 5.69 6.37
N LEU A 86 0.94 6.49 5.32
CA LEU A 86 1.06 7.93 5.41
C LEU A 86 0.04 8.51 6.39
N GLU A 87 -1.22 8.09 6.33
CA GLU A 87 -2.26 8.57 7.24
C GLU A 87 -1.93 8.26 8.70
N ALA A 88 -1.50 7.03 9.02
CA ALA A 88 -1.09 6.65 10.37
C ALA A 88 0.11 7.50 10.85
N CYS A 89 1.10 7.71 9.99
CA CYS A 89 2.25 8.58 10.29
C CYS A 89 1.83 10.02 10.58
N MET A 90 0.91 10.58 9.78
CA MET A 90 0.42 11.95 9.96
C MET A 90 -0.36 12.13 11.26
N ILE A 91 -1.16 11.15 11.67
CA ILE A 91 -1.87 11.17 12.95
C ILE A 91 -0.87 11.20 14.10
N VAL A 92 0.09 10.27 14.09
CA VAL A 92 1.11 10.16 15.15
C VAL A 92 2.00 11.41 15.18
N ALA A 93 2.53 11.85 14.06
CA ALA A 93 3.42 13.03 13.99
C ALA A 93 2.77 14.31 14.53
N ARG A 94 1.43 14.44 14.45
CA ARG A 94 0.70 15.62 14.91
C ARG A 94 0.21 15.55 16.34
N LEU A 95 0.38 14.42 17.03
CA LEU A 95 -0.19 14.14 18.33
C LEU A 95 0.11 15.21 19.40
N LEU A 96 1.32 15.77 19.39
CA LEU A 96 1.74 16.78 20.37
C LEU A 96 1.26 18.20 20.06
N VAL A 97 0.82 18.44 18.82
CA VAL A 97 0.47 19.79 18.34
C VAL A 97 -1.01 19.93 18.00
N ARG A 98 -1.73 18.81 17.82
CA ARG A 98 -3.15 18.80 17.49
C ARG A 98 -3.85 17.60 18.14
N PRO A 99 -5.14 17.76 18.51
CA PRO A 99 -5.94 16.63 18.95
C PRO A 99 -6.10 15.60 17.84
N VAL A 100 -6.26 14.35 18.24
CA VAL A 100 -6.50 13.23 17.33
C VAL A 100 -7.89 13.38 16.68
N PRO A 101 -8.05 13.05 15.37
CA PRO A 101 -9.35 13.13 14.72
C PRO A 101 -10.40 12.23 15.39
N ASN A 102 -11.60 12.75 15.63
CA ASN A 102 -12.71 11.99 16.23
C ASN A 102 -13.11 10.76 15.39
N SER A 103 -12.90 10.81 14.07
CA SER A 103 -13.17 9.70 13.16
C SER A 103 -12.18 8.54 13.29
N LEU A 104 -11.06 8.69 14.03
CA LEU A 104 -10.07 7.63 14.15
C LEU A 104 -10.67 6.34 14.71
N PHE A 105 -11.50 6.44 15.75
CA PHE A 105 -12.05 5.26 16.43
C PHE A 105 -13.21 4.60 15.68
N THR A 106 -13.65 5.17 14.55
CA THR A 106 -14.57 4.53 13.62
C THR A 106 -13.86 3.70 12.54
N GLU A 107 -12.54 3.82 12.43
CA GLU A 107 -11.73 3.07 11.47
C GLU A 107 -11.68 1.57 11.80
N ASP A 108 -11.26 0.75 10.83
CA ASP A 108 -11.10 -0.68 11.05
C ASP A 108 -9.94 -1.01 12.02
N VAL A 109 -9.92 -2.27 12.47
CA VAL A 109 -8.94 -2.76 13.46
C VAL A 109 -7.51 -2.71 12.92
N GLU A 110 -7.30 -2.98 11.63
CA GLU A 110 -5.96 -3.06 11.03
C GLU A 110 -5.34 -1.66 10.92
N PHE A 111 -6.14 -0.66 10.55
CA PHE A 111 -5.73 0.74 10.59
C PHE A 111 -5.32 1.16 12.00
N LEU A 112 -6.15 0.86 13.02
CA LEU A 112 -5.80 1.18 14.41
C LEU A 112 -4.53 0.46 14.87
N LYS A 113 -4.31 -0.80 14.46
CA LYS A 113 -3.07 -1.53 14.75
C LYS A 113 -1.86 -0.82 14.14
N LYS A 114 -1.98 -0.31 12.91
CA LYS A 114 -0.92 0.46 12.25
C LYS A 114 -0.63 1.76 13.00
N VAL A 115 -1.66 2.48 13.43
CA VAL A 115 -1.51 3.70 14.25
C VAL A 115 -0.80 3.39 15.57
N MET A 116 -1.22 2.34 16.27
CA MET A 116 -0.59 1.90 17.53
C MET A 116 0.88 1.49 17.32
N TRP A 117 1.18 0.72 16.25
CA TRP A 117 2.55 0.35 15.91
C TRP A 117 3.43 1.58 15.64
N THR A 118 2.90 2.53 14.86
CA THR A 118 3.60 3.79 14.53
C THR A 118 3.83 4.64 15.78
N LEU A 119 2.84 4.74 16.67
CA LEU A 119 2.94 5.43 17.95
C LEU A 119 4.08 4.88 18.80
N ASN A 120 4.15 3.56 18.96
CA ASN A 120 5.19 2.88 19.74
C ASN A 120 6.59 3.06 19.15
N ASN A 121 6.72 3.18 17.83
CA ASN A 121 8.02 3.36 17.18
C ASN A 121 8.51 4.81 17.26
N VAL A 122 7.62 5.77 17.05
CA VAL A 122 7.97 7.19 17.01
C VAL A 122 8.17 7.76 18.42
N TYR A 123 7.28 7.44 19.35
CA TYR A 123 7.25 8.03 20.70
C TYR A 123 7.62 7.04 21.81
N ARG A 124 8.51 6.07 21.52
CA ARG A 124 8.90 5.03 22.48
C ARG A 124 9.38 5.62 23.81
N THR A 125 10.21 6.65 23.74
CA THR A 125 10.81 7.30 24.91
C THR A 125 9.73 8.04 25.70
N GLU A 126 8.87 8.78 25.02
CA GLU A 126 7.80 9.59 25.60
C GLU A 126 6.71 8.72 26.25
N ILE A 127 6.49 7.50 25.74
CA ILE A 127 5.64 6.49 26.41
C ILE A 127 6.25 6.08 27.74
N VAL A 128 7.56 5.78 27.77
CA VAL A 128 8.26 5.40 29.01
C VAL A 128 8.28 6.56 30.00
N GLU A 129 8.51 7.77 29.51
CA GLU A 129 8.49 9.02 30.30
C GLU A 129 7.06 9.48 30.65
N SER A 130 6.03 8.79 30.16
CA SER A 130 4.62 9.08 30.44
C SER A 130 4.20 10.50 30.05
N VAL A 131 4.68 11.01 28.91
CA VAL A 131 4.27 12.31 28.37
C VAL A 131 2.75 12.33 28.21
N PRO A 132 2.02 13.30 28.82
CA PRO A 132 0.57 13.20 28.98
C PRO A 132 -0.20 12.97 27.69
N ALA A 133 0.10 13.72 26.62
CA ALA A 133 -0.59 13.58 25.33
C ALA A 133 -0.39 12.20 24.70
N VAL A 134 0.85 11.68 24.76
CA VAL A 134 1.21 10.37 24.22
C VAL A 134 0.57 9.25 25.03
N ARG A 135 0.66 9.34 26.37
CA ARG A 135 0.09 8.36 27.29
C ARG A 135 -1.43 8.29 27.15
N ASN A 136 -2.11 9.44 27.14
CA ASN A 136 -3.56 9.49 26.99
C ASN A 136 -4.01 8.86 25.67
N PHE A 137 -3.29 9.13 24.57
CA PHE A 137 -3.63 8.53 23.29
C PHE A 137 -3.36 7.02 23.24
N TYR A 138 -2.24 6.59 23.83
CA TYR A 138 -1.93 5.17 23.99
C TYR A 138 -3.01 4.43 24.80
N GLU A 139 -3.47 5.02 25.90
CA GLU A 139 -4.54 4.48 26.75
C GLU A 139 -5.87 4.42 25.98
N GLN A 140 -6.21 5.45 25.20
CA GLN A 140 -7.41 5.45 24.36
C GLN A 140 -7.39 4.32 23.31
N LEU A 141 -6.28 4.16 22.59
CA LEU A 141 -6.13 3.06 21.62
C LEU A 141 -6.20 1.69 22.30
N SER A 142 -5.57 1.55 23.47
CA SER A 142 -5.60 0.30 24.24
C SER A 142 -7.00 -0.03 24.74
N ALA A 143 -7.75 0.97 25.22
CA ALA A 143 -9.15 0.83 25.63
C ALA A 143 -10.05 0.45 24.46
N GLU A 144 -9.81 1.04 23.28
CA GLU A 144 -10.55 0.70 22.06
C GLU A 144 -10.29 -0.75 21.63
N PHE A 145 -9.03 -1.21 21.63
CA PHE A 145 -8.74 -2.62 21.35
C PHE A 145 -9.39 -3.56 22.37
N ALA A 146 -9.39 -3.19 23.66
CA ALA A 146 -10.07 -3.98 24.69
C ALA A 146 -11.59 -4.03 24.47
N ARG A 147 -12.22 -2.92 24.03
CA ARG A 147 -13.64 -2.88 23.65
C ARG A 147 -13.92 -3.81 22.48
N ARG A 148 -13.10 -3.74 21.42
CA ARG A 148 -13.29 -4.54 20.20
C ARG A 148 -13.03 -6.04 20.37
N ARG A 149 -12.18 -6.43 21.33
CA ARG A 149 -12.07 -7.84 21.75
C ARG A 149 -13.36 -8.32 22.40
N ARG A 150 -13.96 -7.52 23.30
CA ARG A 150 -15.23 -7.87 23.96
C ARG A 150 -16.41 -7.96 22.99
N THR A 151 -16.42 -7.18 21.92
CA THR A 151 -17.47 -7.23 20.88
C THR A 151 -17.22 -8.32 19.83
N GLY A 152 -16.08 -9.02 19.88
CA GLY A 152 -15.73 -10.08 18.92
C GLY A 152 -15.22 -9.57 17.57
N GLU A 153 -15.03 -8.26 17.40
CA GLU A 153 -14.41 -7.67 16.22
C GLU A 153 -12.90 -8.00 16.12
N ILE A 154 -12.27 -8.22 17.28
CA ILE A 154 -10.93 -8.77 17.37
C ILE A 154 -11.06 -10.16 17.94
N LEU A 155 -10.77 -11.17 17.12
CA LEU A 155 -10.62 -12.53 17.61
C LEU A 155 -9.48 -12.56 18.62
N ASP A 156 -9.76 -13.04 19.83
CA ASP A 156 -8.70 -13.37 20.78
C ASP A 156 -7.78 -14.39 20.09
N GLN A 157 -6.50 -14.07 20.01
CA GLN A 157 -5.52 -15.10 19.65
C GLN A 157 -5.65 -16.19 20.72
N PRO A 158 -5.75 -17.47 20.34
CA PRO A 158 -5.79 -18.53 21.33
C PRO A 158 -4.53 -18.38 22.19
N ASP A 159 -4.73 -18.35 23.51
CA ASP A 159 -3.67 -18.25 24.51
C ASP A 159 -2.49 -19.10 24.05
N SER A 160 -1.40 -18.45 23.67
CA SER A 160 -0.16 -19.16 23.36
C SER A 160 0.29 -19.80 24.66
N GLY A 161 -0.09 -21.07 24.81
CA GLY A 161 0.16 -21.88 25.98
C GLY A 161 1.62 -21.73 26.41
N THR A 162 1.76 -21.42 27.69
CA THR A 162 2.90 -21.68 28.55
C THR A 162 3.88 -22.70 27.96
N ASN A 163 4.90 -22.24 27.23
CA ASN A 163 6.07 -23.06 26.91
C ASN A 163 7.23 -22.59 27.78
N SER A 164 7.24 -23.15 28.98
CA SER A 164 8.39 -23.21 29.88
C SER A 164 9.61 -23.80 29.15
N SER A 165 10.73 -23.08 29.26
CA SER A 165 12.11 -23.59 29.37
C SER A 165 12.54 -24.77 28.48
N VAL A 166 13.41 -24.52 27.49
CA VAL A 166 14.66 -25.29 27.32
C VAL A 166 15.74 -24.39 26.70
N SER A 167 16.71 -24.01 27.53
CA SER A 167 18.03 -23.54 27.14
C SER A 167 18.72 -24.56 26.22
N ARG A 168 19.18 -24.15 25.03
CA ARG A 168 20.33 -24.83 24.40
C ARG A 168 21.21 -23.87 23.58
N ARG A 169 22.14 -23.30 24.35
CA ARG A 169 23.42 -22.68 23.97
C ARG A 169 24.08 -23.48 22.82
N ARG A 170 24.12 -22.94 21.60
CA ARG A 170 24.97 -23.48 20.52
C ARG A 170 26.25 -22.65 20.45
N ARG A 171 27.29 -23.20 21.07
CA ARG A 171 28.67 -22.70 21.03
C ARG A 171 29.32 -23.18 19.73
N ARG A 172 30.01 -22.27 19.06
CA ARG A 172 30.87 -22.47 17.88
C ARG A 172 31.80 -23.68 18.01
N ARG A 173 32.03 -24.37 16.89
CA ARG A 173 33.36 -24.76 16.42
C ARG A 173 33.43 -24.43 14.94
#